data_AF-S4N3M2-F1
#
_entry.id   AF-S4N3M2-F1
#
_cell.length_a   1.000
_cell.length_b   1.000
_cell.length_c   1.000
_cell.angle_alpha   90.00
_cell.angle_beta   90.00
_cell.angle_gamma   90.00
#
_symmetry.space_group_name_H-M   'P 1'
#
loop_
_entity.id
_entity.type
_entity.pdbx_description
1 polymer ?
#
loop_
_entity_poly.entity_id
_entity_poly.type
_entity_poly.pdbx_seq_one_letter_code
_entity_poly.pdbx_strand_id
1 'polypeptide(L)'
;MAHRESLVLKASVGMSGKQVVIGRETEQAQWETAVAAAAEAGTSVVQEYVDPQTYRLAMCADGVDEPYEVDVAPVLGPLLFGGRPAGVYARFYGDGTSGIVSVFGGSSSDNCVVAV
;
A
#
# COMPACT_ATOMS: atom_id res chain seq x y z
N MET A 1 -19.17 -15.85 -0.78
CA MET A 1 -17.83 -16.35 -0.39
C MET A 1 -17.48 -15.89 1.02
N ALA A 2 -16.91 -16.75 1.86
CA ALA A 2 -16.54 -16.44 3.25
C ALA A 2 -15.22 -15.63 3.35
N HIS A 3 -14.96 -15.01 4.50
CA HIS A 3 -13.71 -14.32 4.86
C HIS A 3 -13.33 -13.08 4.02
N ARG A 4 -14.27 -12.47 3.28
CA ARG A 4 -14.05 -11.24 2.51
C ARG A 4 -13.22 -10.19 3.29
N GLU A 5 -13.57 -9.94 4.54
CA GLU A 5 -13.00 -8.83 5.34
C GLU A 5 -11.52 -9.01 5.71
N SER A 6 -11.02 -10.24 5.65
CA SER A 6 -9.62 -10.56 5.93
C SER A 6 -8.78 -10.78 4.66
N LEU A 7 -9.32 -10.43 3.48
CA LEU A 7 -8.69 -10.77 2.20
C LEU A 7 -8.50 -9.55 1.30
N VAL A 8 -7.50 -9.66 0.44
CA VAL A 8 -7.22 -8.75 -0.68
C VAL A 8 -7.07 -9.57 -1.94
N LEU A 9 -7.75 -9.17 -3.01
CA LEU A 9 -7.57 -9.72 -4.35
C LEU A 9 -6.62 -8.82 -5.14
N LYS A 10 -5.60 -9.41 -5.78
CA LYS A 10 -4.59 -8.69 -6.56
C LYS A 10 -4.42 -9.33 -7.93
N ALA A 11 -4.56 -8.56 -9.01
CA ALA A 11 -4.14 -9.03 -10.32
C ALA A 11 -2.61 -9.17 -10.38
N SER A 12 -2.12 -10.15 -11.16
CA SER A 12 -0.68 -10.40 -11.35
C SER A 12 0.02 -9.27 -12.10
N VAL A 13 -0.70 -8.55 -12.96
CA VAL A 13 -0.20 -7.37 -13.68
C VAL A 13 -1.11 -6.21 -13.35
N GLY A 14 -0.51 -5.10 -12.94
CA GLY A 14 -1.23 -3.90 -12.59
C GLY A 14 -0.31 -2.69 -12.49
N MET A 15 -0.94 -1.52 -12.40
CA MET A 15 -0.25 -0.26 -12.26
C MET A 15 -0.96 0.56 -11.20
N SER A 16 -0.18 1.12 -10.29
CA SER A 16 -0.66 2.12 -9.31
C SER A 16 -1.74 1.61 -8.37
N GLY A 17 -1.75 0.30 -8.08
CA GLY A 17 -2.70 -0.32 -7.17
C GLY A 17 -4.15 -0.39 -7.65
N LYS A 18 -4.45 0.03 -8.89
CA LYS A 18 -5.82 0.04 -9.45
C LYS A 18 -6.44 -1.35 -9.62
N GLN A 19 -5.63 -2.40 -9.62
CA GLN A 19 -6.04 -3.79 -9.74
C GLN A 19 -5.99 -4.54 -8.40
N VAL A 20 -6.11 -3.81 -7.30
CA VAL A 20 -6.19 -4.33 -5.93
C VAL A 20 -7.59 -4.07 -5.39
N VAL A 21 -8.26 -5.11 -4.92
CA VAL A 21 -9.58 -5.03 -4.28
C VAL A 21 -9.42 -5.43 -2.81
N ILE A 22 -9.69 -4.49 -1.90
CA ILE A 22 -9.63 -4.72 -0.45
C ILE A 22 -11.00 -5.21 -0.01
N GLY A 23 -11.08 -6.46 0.46
CA GLY A 23 -12.37 -7.09 0.72
C GLY A 23 -13.18 -6.39 1.82
N ARG A 24 -12.55 -5.91 2.89
CA ARG A 24 -13.25 -5.15 3.95
C ARG A 24 -13.82 -3.79 3.51
N GLU A 25 -13.29 -3.22 2.41
CA GLU A 25 -13.74 -1.94 1.84
C GLU A 25 -14.71 -2.12 0.67
N THR A 26 -14.96 -3.37 0.25
CA THR A 26 -15.75 -3.70 -0.95
C THR A 26 -17.03 -4.41 -0.54
N GLU A 27 -18.18 -4.05 -1.11
CA GLU A 27 -19.44 -4.76 -0.82
C GLU A 27 -19.39 -6.24 -1.21
N GLN A 28 -20.14 -7.09 -0.50
CA GLN A 28 -20.11 -8.55 -0.70
C GLN A 28 -20.37 -8.95 -2.16
N ALA A 29 -21.37 -8.35 -2.80
CA ALA A 29 -21.73 -8.67 -4.20
C ALA A 29 -20.63 -8.26 -5.19
N GLN A 30 -19.99 -7.10 -4.96
CA GLN A 30 -18.88 -6.63 -5.78
C GLN A 30 -17.65 -7.52 -5.61
N TRP A 31 -17.36 -7.93 -4.37
CA TRP A 31 -16.28 -8.87 -4.07
C TRP A 31 -16.47 -10.21 -4.78
N GLU A 32 -17.66 -10.81 -4.68
CA GLU A 32 -17.97 -12.09 -5.34
C GLU A 32 -17.84 -12.00 -6.85
N THR A 33 -18.29 -10.89 -7.44
CA THR A 33 -18.14 -10.62 -8.87
C THR A 33 -16.66 -10.52 -9.26
N ALA A 34 -15.86 -9.78 -8.48
CA ALA A 34 -14.43 -9.61 -8.75
C ALA A 34 -13.65 -10.93 -8.63
N VAL A 35 -13.95 -11.74 -7.61
CA VAL A 35 -13.29 -13.05 -7.42
C VAL A 35 -13.69 -14.03 -8.52
N ALA A 36 -14.97 -14.06 -8.93
CA ALA A 36 -15.42 -14.93 -10.02
C ALA A 36 -14.71 -14.57 -11.34
N ALA A 37 -14.66 -13.28 -11.70
CA ALA A 37 -13.95 -12.82 -12.88
C ALA A 37 -12.44 -13.13 -12.83
N ALA A 38 -11.82 -12.96 -11.65
CA ALA A 38 -10.41 -13.29 -11.45
C ALA A 38 -10.11 -14.79 -11.57
N ALA A 39 -11.01 -15.64 -11.07
CA ALA A 39 -10.88 -17.10 -11.17
C ALA A 39 -11.02 -17.58 -12.62
N GLU A 40 -11.93 -16.98 -13.40
CA GLU A 40 -12.09 -17.26 -14.82
C GLU A 40 -10.84 -16.85 -15.62
N ALA A 41 -10.27 -15.67 -15.33
CA ALA A 41 -9.07 -15.19 -16.00
C ALA A 41 -7.80 -15.95 -15.62
N GLY A 42 -7.71 -16.46 -14.38
CA GLY A 42 -6.53 -17.17 -13.88
C GLY A 42 -5.28 -16.29 -13.68
N THR A 43 -5.46 -14.97 -13.59
CA THR A 43 -4.38 -13.96 -13.56
C THR A 43 -4.30 -13.18 -12.25
N SER A 44 -4.80 -13.75 -11.16
CA SER A 44 -4.90 -13.06 -9.87
C SER A 44 -4.51 -13.96 -8.70
N VAL A 45 -4.13 -13.34 -7.61
CA VAL A 45 -3.88 -14.00 -6.33
C VAL A 45 -4.77 -13.39 -5.25
N VAL A 46 -5.18 -14.23 -4.30
CA VAL A 46 -5.82 -13.80 -3.06
C VAL A 46 -4.77 -13.88 -1.96
N GLN A 47 -4.70 -12.84 -1.15
CA GLN A 47 -3.79 -12.72 -0.02
C GLN A 47 -4.58 -12.34 1.23
N GLU A 48 -4.10 -12.77 2.40
CA GLU A 48 -4.54 -12.19 3.67
C GLU A 48 -4.29 -10.67 3.68
N TYR A 49 -5.28 -9.92 4.17
CA TYR A 49 -5.13 -8.50 4.46
C TYR A 49 -4.25 -8.35 5.69
N VAL A 50 -3.20 -7.53 5.58
CA VAL A 50 -2.32 -7.20 6.71
C VAL A 50 -2.63 -5.77 7.14
N ASP A 51 -3.01 -5.61 8.40
CA ASP A 51 -3.19 -4.29 8.99
C ASP A 51 -1.85 -3.54 9.02
N PRO A 52 -1.78 -2.32 8.43
CA PRO A 52 -0.54 -1.58 8.37
C PRO A 52 -0.10 -1.19 9.77
N GLN A 53 1.19 -1.37 10.06
CA GLN A 53 1.80 -0.82 11.26
C GLN A 53 2.03 0.67 11.06
N THR A 54 1.67 1.47 12.05
CA THR A 54 1.90 2.92 12.04
C THR A 54 3.15 3.28 12.83
N TYR A 55 3.78 4.37 12.42
CA TYR A 55 4.96 4.94 13.09
C TYR A 55 4.79 6.46 13.20
N ARG A 56 5.10 7.00 14.37
CA ARG A 56 5.05 8.44 14.64
C ARG A 56 6.25 9.13 14.00
N LEU A 57 6.01 10.07 13.09
CA LEU A 57 7.03 10.75 12.33
C LEU A 57 6.87 12.27 12.39
N ALA A 58 7.97 12.97 12.68
CA ALA A 58 8.08 14.41 12.50
C ALA A 58 8.13 14.76 11.00
N MET A 59 7.23 15.64 10.56
CA MET A 59 7.07 16.06 9.18
C MET A 59 7.14 17.58 9.05
N CYS A 60 7.64 18.04 7.91
CA CYS A 60 7.52 19.41 7.44
C CYS A 60 6.76 19.38 6.11
N ALA A 61 5.81 20.29 5.93
CA ALA A 61 5.04 20.43 4.70
C ALA A 61 4.97 21.90 4.27
N ASP A 62 4.71 22.13 2.98
CA ASP A 62 4.58 23.48 2.45
C ASP A 62 3.45 24.24 3.17
N GLY A 63 3.74 25.47 3.59
CA GLY A 63 2.77 26.33 4.28
C GLY A 63 2.61 26.04 5.79
N VAL A 64 3.44 25.18 6.37
CA VAL A 64 3.51 24.96 7.82
C VAL A 64 4.79 25.59 8.38
N ASP A 65 4.67 26.44 9.40
CA ASP A 65 5.80 27.18 9.97
C ASP A 65 6.69 26.32 10.88
N GLU A 66 6.13 25.28 11.49
CA GLU A 66 6.82 24.40 12.44
C GLU A 66 6.62 22.92 12.07
N PRO A 67 7.61 22.04 12.32
CA PRO A 67 7.43 20.61 12.15
C PRO A 67 6.27 20.08 12.98
N TYR A 68 5.53 19.11 12.44
CA TYR A 68 4.41 18.47 13.13
C TYR A 68 4.57 16.95 13.17
N GLU A 69 3.94 16.34 14.16
CA GLU A 69 4.03 14.91 14.44
C GLU A 69 2.79 14.18 13.91
N VAL A 70 2.98 13.17 13.06
CA VAL A 70 1.88 12.40 12.45
C VAL A 70 2.17 10.91 12.45
N ASP A 71 1.14 10.10 12.69
CA ASP A 71 1.24 8.64 12.57
C ASP A 71 1.10 8.25 11.10
N VAL A 72 2.17 7.73 10.49
CA VAL A 72 2.19 7.30 9.09
C VAL A 72 2.23 5.78 8.99
N ALA A 73 1.71 5.23 7.88
CA ALA A 73 1.73 3.81 7.58
C ALA A 73 2.67 3.51 6.39
N PRO A 74 4.00 3.36 6.61
CA PRO A 74 4.96 3.27 5.53
C PRO A 74 5.01 1.90 4.86
N VAL A 75 5.00 1.89 3.53
CA VAL A 75 5.45 0.76 2.73
C VAL A 75 6.94 0.87 2.53
N LEU A 76 7.69 -0.06 3.12
CA LEU A 76 9.14 -0.13 3.03
C LEU A 76 9.57 -1.06 1.89
N GLY A 77 10.38 -0.54 0.97
CA GLY A 77 11.03 -1.29 -0.11
C GLY A 77 12.54 -1.31 0.08
N PRO A 78 13.11 -2.33 0.75
CA PRO A 78 14.55 -2.52 0.84
C PRO A 78 15.17 -2.71 -0.55
N LEU A 79 16.30 -2.04 -0.80
CA LEU A 79 17.05 -2.11 -2.04
C LEU A 79 18.29 -2.99 -1.85
N LEU A 80 18.48 -3.93 -2.77
CA LEU A 80 19.64 -4.84 -2.79
C LEU A 80 20.41 -4.69 -4.11
N PHE A 81 21.74 -4.54 -4.03
CA PHE A 81 22.64 -4.65 -5.19
C PHE A 81 23.61 -5.82 -4.98
N GLY A 82 23.59 -6.79 -5.91
CA GLY A 82 24.41 -8.01 -5.78
C GLY A 82 24.13 -8.79 -4.49
N GLY A 83 22.89 -8.75 -3.99
CA GLY A 83 22.50 -9.38 -2.72
C GLY A 83 22.88 -8.60 -1.46
N ARG A 84 23.47 -7.40 -1.60
CA ARG A 84 23.88 -6.55 -0.46
C ARG A 84 22.87 -5.43 -0.21
N PRO A 85 22.51 -5.13 1.05
CA PRO A 85 21.72 -3.96 1.39
C PRO A 85 22.35 -2.68 0.88
N ALA A 86 21.53 -1.82 0.28
CA ALA A 86 21.97 -0.54 -0.26
C ALA A 86 21.05 0.64 0.09
N GLY A 87 19.94 0.36 0.78
CA GLY A 87 19.03 1.39 1.25
C GLY A 87 17.61 0.87 1.37
N VAL A 88 16.72 1.80 1.70
CA VAL A 88 15.28 1.56 1.79
C VAL A 88 14.56 2.73 1.15
N TYR A 89 13.63 2.42 0.26
CA TYR A 89 12.67 3.38 -0.26
C TYR A 89 11.36 3.25 0.52
N ALA A 90 10.90 4.34 1.13
CA ALA A 90 9.70 4.40 1.95
C ALA A 90 8.64 5.27 1.28
N ARG A 91 7.39 4.79 1.28
CA ARG A 91 6.23 5.51 0.76
C ARG A 91 5.09 5.50 1.76
N PHE A 92 4.45 6.64 1.97
CA PHE A 92 3.32 6.80 2.91
C PHE A 92 2.50 8.04 2.56
N TYR A 93 1.35 8.23 3.21
CA TYR A 93 0.62 9.50 3.17
C TYR A 93 1.00 10.37 4.37
N GLY A 94 1.37 11.62 4.10
CA GLY A 94 1.85 12.56 5.12
C GLY A 94 0.76 13.18 6.00
N ASP A 95 -0.51 12.86 5.71
CA ASP A 95 -1.69 13.30 6.45
C ASP A 95 -2.21 12.22 7.44
N GLY A 96 -1.49 11.09 7.53
CA GLY A 96 -1.84 9.97 8.40
C GLY A 96 -2.90 9.02 7.83
N THR A 97 -3.35 9.22 6.59
CA THR A 97 -4.20 8.25 5.92
C THR A 97 -3.42 6.95 5.60
N SER A 98 -4.14 5.85 5.43
CA SER A 98 -3.58 4.55 5.08
C SER A 98 -4.42 3.88 3.99
N GLY A 99 -3.86 2.86 3.33
CA GLY A 99 -4.52 2.15 2.24
C GLY A 99 -3.55 1.79 1.12
N ILE A 100 -4.02 1.80 -0.12
CA ILE A 100 -3.18 1.52 -1.30
C ILE A 100 -2.25 2.71 -1.53
N VAL A 101 -0.97 2.58 -1.16
CA VAL A 101 0.05 3.62 -1.35
C VAL A 101 0.62 3.56 -2.78
N SER A 102 0.38 4.62 -3.56
CA SER A 102 0.81 4.72 -4.95
C SER A 102 1.23 6.15 -5.32
N VAL A 103 2.31 6.27 -6.10
CA VAL A 103 2.82 7.55 -6.64
C VAL A 103 1.83 8.16 -7.63
N PHE A 104 1.24 7.33 -8.50
CA PHE A 104 0.21 7.79 -9.43
C PHE A 104 -1.18 7.58 -8.79
N GLY A 105 -1.83 8.68 -8.41
CA GLY A 105 -3.22 8.70 -7.96
C GLY A 105 -3.45 8.90 -6.47
N GLY A 106 -2.41 8.80 -5.61
CA GLY A 106 -2.54 8.94 -4.16
C GLY A 106 -1.88 10.17 -3.53
N SER A 107 -1.02 10.91 -4.24
CA SER A 107 -0.17 11.96 -3.63
C SER A 107 0.64 11.46 -2.43
N SER A 108 1.21 10.25 -2.53
CA SER A 108 2.09 9.72 -1.49
C SER A 108 3.36 10.55 -1.35
N SER A 109 3.86 10.67 -0.12
CA SER A 109 5.21 11.16 0.18
C SER A 109 6.24 10.07 -0.09
N ASP A 110 7.40 10.47 -0.60
CA ASP A 110 8.53 9.62 -0.93
C ASP A 110 9.72 9.96 -0.04
N ASN A 111 10.33 8.95 0.61
CA ASN A 111 11.55 9.12 1.38
C ASN A 111 12.53 7.98 1.09
N CYS A 112 13.83 8.23 1.15
CA CYS A 112 14.84 7.20 0.98
C CYS A 112 15.95 7.34 2.01
N VAL A 113 16.42 6.20 2.51
CA VAL A 113 17.64 6.10 3.30
C VAL A 113 18.62 5.26 2.49
N VAL A 114 19.77 5.83 2.16
CA VAL A 114 20.84 5.12 1.45
C VAL A 114 21.85 4.63 2.47
N ALA A 115 22.18 3.33 2.44
CA ALA A 115 23.28 2.80 3.22
C ALA A 115 24.58 3.15 2.48
N VAL A 116 25.42 3.99 3.07
CA VAL A 116 26.73 4.38 2.54
C VAL A 116 27.81 3.45 3.06
#